data_AF-A0A1T5BG83-F1
#
_entry.id   AF-A0A1T5BG83-F1
#
_cell.length_a   1.000
_cell.length_b   1.000
_cell.length_c   1.000
_cell.angle_alpha   90.00
_cell.angle_beta   90.00
_cell.angle_gamma   90.00
#
_symmetry.space_group_name_H-M   'P 1'
#
loop_
_entity.id
_entity.type
_entity.pdbx_description
1 polymer ?
#
loop_
_entity_poly.entity_id
_entity_poly.type
_entity_poly.pdbx_seq_one_letter_code
_entity_poly.pdbx_strand_id
1 'polypeptide(L)'
;MHLSGQTPLFRAKNLEKYLGIESIYLKLEGANPTGHKNDRIAEALCKYAKTKGYEKLLIHGSERYYKSIIYFADYLELECYGQVIKSDLNISKKKQFQNINWVDIKIKKNEDEVTQIENYAKENGMFLLSEWEKKPFIRSLAIQSIMEEISQKLKSPTSVWSQAKGGYTIMSLYHQIMRSWIDEDIDTMPELHCGVSKLVVDKMSDTPQNQPKFKEILEGMQSIMANTETIIHSIEEEKLTEAVKLIKKLENVTISKNEAYSLAAFLASEHKEGTHVILLNDGRSDIEIKEISKLPDIDMEEIVKCTRELLQPYHDSYEETIDAVKKAVKLGYIFTAKRNNKIEGICIIVHMGFEDFIPTYHLAYIGVKSGNAGRGVATSLINAAVDKTGGKMSLHVDIPNKRAKKLYEKMGFVHCYDRMLYKG
;
A
#
# COMPACT_ATOMS: atom_id res chain seq x y z
N MET A 1 0.49 14.65 -8.59
CA MET A 1 0.66 13.19 -8.53
C MET A 1 0.28 12.68 -7.14
N HIS A 2 -0.47 11.58 -7.02
CA HIS A 2 -0.62 10.83 -5.76
C HIS A 2 0.36 9.65 -5.79
N LEU A 3 1.21 9.51 -4.78
CA LEU A 3 2.16 8.41 -4.66
C LEU A 3 1.56 7.19 -3.93
N SER A 4 0.62 7.45 -3.00
CA SER A 4 -0.19 6.39 -2.40
C SER A 4 -1.38 6.04 -3.29
N GLY A 5 -1.97 4.88 -3.04
CA GLY A 5 -3.16 4.39 -3.70
C GLY A 5 -2.91 3.65 -4.99
N GLN A 6 -3.91 3.61 -5.88
CA GLN A 6 -3.97 2.77 -7.09
C GLN A 6 -3.43 1.37 -6.86
N THR A 7 -3.84 0.77 -5.75
CA THR A 7 -3.32 -0.51 -5.30
C THR A 7 -3.97 -1.66 -6.09
N PRO A 8 -3.26 -2.79 -6.24
CA PRO A 8 -3.81 -4.06 -6.70
C PRO A 8 -5.23 -4.34 -6.21
N LEU A 9 -6.11 -4.59 -7.17
CA LEU A 9 -7.39 -5.27 -6.96
C LEU A 9 -7.35 -6.45 -7.92
N PHE A 10 -7.25 -7.67 -7.40
CA PHE A 10 -7.13 -8.86 -8.23
C PHE A 10 -8.05 -9.97 -7.76
N ARG A 11 -8.49 -10.80 -8.71
CA ARG A 11 -9.39 -11.91 -8.50
C ARG A 11 -8.65 -13.14 -7.95
N ALA A 12 -9.05 -13.63 -6.78
CA ALA A 12 -8.44 -14.74 -6.05
C ALA A 12 -9.02 -16.10 -6.48
N LYS A 13 -8.65 -16.53 -7.69
CA LYS A 13 -9.20 -17.73 -8.34
C LYS A 13 -8.93 -19.04 -7.59
N ASN A 14 -7.84 -19.14 -6.83
CA ASN A 14 -7.55 -20.34 -6.06
C ASN A 14 -8.36 -20.35 -4.76
N LEU A 15 -8.60 -19.18 -4.18
CA LEU A 15 -9.54 -19.04 -3.06
C LEU A 15 -10.98 -19.34 -3.49
N GLU A 16 -11.40 -18.86 -4.66
CA GLU A 16 -12.70 -19.20 -5.28
C GLU A 16 -12.90 -20.71 -5.38
N LYS A 17 -11.93 -21.43 -5.99
CA LYS A 17 -11.96 -22.89 -6.10
C LYS A 17 -12.00 -23.61 -4.74
N TYR A 18 -11.31 -23.05 -3.74
CA TYR A 18 -11.25 -23.63 -2.41
C TYR A 18 -12.60 -23.49 -1.67
N LEU A 19 -13.27 -22.35 -1.82
CA LEU A 19 -14.55 -22.06 -1.16
C LEU A 19 -15.78 -22.51 -1.97
N GLY A 20 -15.61 -22.86 -3.24
CA GLY A 20 -16.71 -23.24 -4.12
C GLY A 20 -17.61 -22.06 -4.54
N ILE A 21 -17.09 -20.83 -4.50
CA ILE A 21 -17.79 -19.61 -4.92
C ILE A 21 -16.96 -18.84 -5.94
N GLU A 22 -17.59 -17.93 -6.67
CA GLU A 22 -16.91 -17.12 -7.69
C GLU A 22 -16.67 -15.67 -7.25
N SER A 23 -15.90 -14.94 -8.05
CA SER A 23 -15.74 -13.48 -7.99
C SER A 23 -15.28 -12.92 -6.63
N ILE A 24 -14.23 -13.52 -6.06
CA ILE A 24 -13.55 -12.98 -4.88
C ILE A 24 -12.39 -12.09 -5.32
N TYR A 25 -12.37 -10.85 -4.85
CA TYR A 25 -11.32 -9.88 -5.14
C TYR A 25 -10.58 -9.46 -3.87
N LEU A 26 -9.25 -9.41 -3.94
CA LEU A 26 -8.40 -8.91 -2.86
C LEU A 26 -7.87 -7.53 -3.22
N LYS A 27 -8.12 -6.57 -2.33
CA LYS A 27 -7.57 -5.21 -2.40
C LYS A 27 -6.31 -5.12 -1.54
N LEU A 28 -5.14 -5.08 -2.19
CA LEU A 28 -3.84 -5.21 -1.52
C LEU A 28 -3.23 -3.83 -1.19
N GLU A 29 -3.57 -3.28 -0.04
CA GLU A 29 -3.03 -2.00 0.42
C GLU A 29 -1.57 -2.08 0.92
N GLY A 30 -1.01 -3.30 1.02
CA GLY A 30 0.41 -3.52 1.24
C GLY A 30 1.29 -3.22 0.03
N ALA A 31 0.70 -2.88 -1.13
CA ALA A 31 1.43 -2.40 -2.30
C ALA A 31 1.67 -0.88 -2.32
N ASN A 32 1.23 -0.16 -1.28
CA ASN A 32 1.63 1.22 -1.06
C ASN A 32 3.13 1.32 -0.69
N PRO A 33 3.78 2.48 -0.85
CA PRO A 33 5.24 2.62 -0.74
C PRO A 33 5.87 2.05 0.53
N THR A 34 5.26 2.24 1.70
CA THR A 34 5.77 1.72 2.98
C THR A 34 5.15 0.38 3.38
N GLY A 35 4.21 -0.11 2.58
CA GLY A 35 3.58 -1.42 2.72
C GLY A 35 2.29 -1.43 3.53
N HIS A 36 1.56 -0.32 3.60
CA HIS A 36 0.28 -0.26 4.33
C HIS A 36 -0.67 0.81 3.79
N LYS A 37 -1.98 0.65 4.03
CA LYS A 37 -3.01 1.69 3.78
C LYS A 37 -2.74 3.04 4.45
N ASN A 38 -1.86 3.08 5.46
CA ASN A 38 -1.56 4.30 6.23
C ASN A 38 -0.83 5.32 5.34
N ASP A 39 -0.25 4.87 4.23
CA ASP A 39 0.38 5.74 3.24
C ASP A 39 -0.61 6.73 2.63
N ARG A 40 -1.88 6.33 2.43
CA ARG A 40 -2.93 7.25 1.96
C ARG A 40 -3.17 8.38 2.94
N ILE A 41 -3.26 8.03 4.22
CA ILE A 41 -3.46 8.99 5.30
C ILE A 41 -2.22 9.90 5.42
N ALA A 42 -1.03 9.31 5.41
CA ALA A 42 0.23 10.05 5.54
C ALA A 42 0.43 11.04 4.41
N GLU A 43 0.19 10.64 3.16
CA GLU A 43 0.28 11.53 2.01
C GLU A 43 -0.66 12.73 2.14
N ALA A 44 -1.94 12.46 2.45
CA ALA A 44 -2.95 13.52 2.56
C ALA A 44 -2.61 14.50 3.70
N LEU A 45 -2.18 13.99 4.86
CA LEU A 45 -1.85 14.82 6.01
C LEU A 45 -0.56 15.63 5.79
N CYS A 46 0.48 15.05 5.20
CA CYS A 46 1.73 15.78 4.92
C CYS A 46 1.52 16.88 3.86
N LYS A 47 0.75 16.58 2.80
CA LYS A 47 0.36 17.59 1.79
C LYS A 47 -0.46 18.71 2.43
N TYR A 48 -1.40 18.37 3.31
CA TYR A 48 -2.18 19.37 4.04
C TYR A 48 -1.30 20.24 4.93
N ALA A 49 -0.38 19.67 5.70
CA ALA A 49 0.55 20.40 6.54
C ALA A 49 1.41 21.38 5.72
N LYS A 50 2.02 20.92 4.62
CA LYS A 50 2.81 21.76 3.72
C LYS A 50 1.98 22.91 3.12
N THR A 51 0.75 22.62 2.69
CA THR A 51 -0.18 23.64 2.14
C THR A 51 -0.57 24.69 3.18
N LYS A 52 -0.56 24.33 4.47
CA LYS A 52 -0.79 25.26 5.59
C LYS A 52 0.46 26.00 6.04
N GLY A 53 1.60 25.81 5.36
CA GLY A 53 2.87 26.49 5.66
C GLY A 53 3.65 25.87 6.82
N TYR A 54 3.32 24.64 7.23
CA TYR A 54 4.14 23.93 8.22
C TYR A 54 5.38 23.33 7.56
N GLU A 55 6.53 23.51 8.21
CA GLU A 55 7.80 22.88 7.84
C GLU A 55 8.15 21.70 8.77
N LYS A 56 7.55 21.66 9.97
CA LYS A 56 7.84 20.69 11.02
C LYS A 56 6.62 19.83 11.35
N LEU A 57 6.82 18.53 11.45
CA LEU A 57 5.81 17.53 11.74
C LEU A 57 6.12 16.83 13.05
N LEU A 58 5.18 16.84 14.01
CA LEU A 58 5.29 16.03 15.22
C LEU A 58 4.47 14.76 15.06
N ILE A 59 5.13 13.60 15.08
CA ILE A 59 4.50 12.30 14.85
C ILE A 59 4.19 11.64 16.20
N HIS A 60 2.96 11.16 16.38
CA HIS A 60 2.56 10.36 17.53
C HIS A 60 1.73 9.16 17.06
N GLY A 61 2.08 7.94 17.45
CA GLY A 61 1.41 6.73 16.92
C GLY A 61 2.30 5.49 16.89
N SER A 62 1.86 4.45 16.19
CA SER A 62 2.58 3.19 15.99
C SER A 62 3.85 3.34 15.13
N GLU A 63 4.76 2.36 15.19
CA GLU A 63 5.93 2.30 14.29
C GLU A 63 5.53 2.35 12.81
N ARG A 64 4.41 1.70 12.47
CA ARG A 64 3.91 1.68 11.11
C ARG A 64 3.44 3.06 10.64
N TYR A 65 2.76 3.79 11.51
CA TYR A 65 2.36 5.16 11.22
C TYR A 65 3.56 6.09 11.07
N TYR A 66 4.59 5.95 11.92
CA TYR A 66 5.87 6.66 11.76
C TYR A 66 6.49 6.40 10.40
N LYS A 67 6.61 5.13 10.00
CA LYS A 67 7.19 4.75 8.71
C LYS A 67 6.48 5.42 7.53
N SER A 68 5.14 5.40 7.51
CA SER A 68 4.33 6.07 6.48
C SER A 68 4.59 7.58 6.47
N ILE A 69 4.48 8.25 7.62
CA ILE A 69 4.62 9.71 7.69
C ILE A 69 6.01 10.17 7.25
N ILE A 70 7.07 9.52 7.75
CA ILE A 70 8.46 9.87 7.40
C ILE A 70 8.69 9.76 5.90
N TYR A 71 8.21 8.68 5.25
CA TYR A 71 8.35 8.52 3.80
C TYR A 71 7.77 9.70 3.01
N PHE A 72 6.55 10.15 3.35
CA PHE A 72 5.92 11.27 2.65
C PHE A 72 6.46 12.63 3.08
N ALA A 73 6.94 12.76 4.31
CA ALA A 73 7.61 13.95 4.80
C ALA A 73 8.94 14.17 4.07
N ASP A 74 9.76 13.13 3.92
CA ASP A 74 11.03 13.17 3.18
C ASP A 74 10.77 13.58 1.71
N TYR A 75 9.77 12.97 1.06
CA TYR A 75 9.36 13.34 -0.31
C TYR A 75 8.92 14.81 -0.43
N LEU A 76 8.36 15.38 0.63
CA LEU A 76 7.88 16.76 0.68
C LEU A 76 8.87 17.73 1.35
N GLU A 77 10.07 17.28 1.71
CA GLU A 77 11.09 18.07 2.40
C GLU A 77 10.57 18.67 3.73
N LEU A 78 9.83 17.88 4.50
CA LEU A 78 9.28 18.27 5.81
C LEU A 78 10.10 17.65 6.95
N GLU A 79 10.45 18.44 7.95
CA GLU A 79 11.24 17.99 9.09
C GLU A 79 10.36 17.18 10.07
N CYS A 80 10.78 15.95 10.37
CA CYS A 80 10.04 15.07 11.27
C CYS A 80 10.58 15.09 12.70
N TYR A 81 9.65 15.08 13.66
CA TYR A 81 9.89 15.02 15.10
C TYR A 81 9.09 13.85 15.70
N GLY A 82 9.73 13.08 16.57
CA GLY A 82 9.11 12.00 17.35
C GLY A 82 9.21 12.26 18.85
N GLN A 83 8.25 11.79 19.63
CA GLN A 83 8.27 11.93 21.08
C GLN A 83 9.16 10.88 21.74
N VAL A 84 9.99 11.31 22.70
CA VAL A 84 10.72 10.41 23.59
C VAL A 84 9.78 9.87 24.68
N ILE A 85 9.31 8.64 24.53
CA ILE A 85 8.60 7.91 25.57
C ILE A 85 9.62 7.05 26.34
N LYS A 86 9.60 7.10 27.68
CA LYS A 86 10.45 6.25 28.55
C LYS A 86 9.88 4.81 28.61
N SER A 87 9.95 4.08 27.50
CA SER A 87 9.53 2.67 27.40
C SER A 87 10.36 1.91 26.36
N ASP A 88 10.41 0.58 26.46
CA ASP A 88 11.16 -0.30 25.53
C ASP A 88 10.76 -0.11 24.06
N LEU A 89 9.49 0.25 23.81
CA LEU A 89 8.96 0.57 22.49
C LEU A 89 9.69 1.75 21.80
N ASN A 90 10.25 2.67 22.58
CA ASN A 90 10.97 3.80 22.03
C ASN A 90 12.41 3.47 21.61
N ILE A 91 13.01 2.44 22.23
CA ILE A 91 14.35 1.96 21.84
C ILE A 91 14.29 1.38 20.42
N SER A 92 13.26 0.59 20.12
CA SER A 92 13.00 0.05 18.77
C SER A 92 12.84 1.18 17.74
N LYS A 93 11.94 2.13 18.01
CA LYS A 93 11.70 3.28 17.12
C LYS A 93 12.92 4.15 16.88
N LYS A 94 13.67 4.52 17.93
CA LYS A 94 14.88 5.33 17.80
C LYS A 94 15.96 4.63 16.99
N LYS A 95 16.09 3.31 17.17
CA LYS A 95 17.03 2.50 16.38
C LYS A 95 16.63 2.45 14.91
N GLN A 96 15.32 2.36 14.63
CA GLN A 96 14.77 2.26 13.29
C GLN A 96 14.74 3.61 12.54
N PHE A 97 14.39 4.71 13.22
CA PHE A 97 14.21 6.04 12.63
C PHE A 97 15.27 7.00 13.17
N GLN A 98 16.43 6.98 12.53
CA GLN A 98 17.59 7.80 12.89
C GLN A 98 17.58 9.17 12.18
N ASN A 99 16.77 9.31 11.13
CA ASN A 99 16.65 10.50 10.29
C ASN A 99 15.62 11.52 10.80
N ILE A 100 15.12 11.36 12.04
CA ILE A 100 14.15 12.29 12.64
C ILE A 100 14.68 12.85 13.95
N ASN A 101 14.16 14.01 14.34
CA ASN A 101 14.46 14.61 15.62
C ASN A 101 13.63 13.98 16.73
N TRP A 102 14.22 13.76 17.90
CA TRP A 102 13.52 13.18 19.06
C TRP A 102 13.39 14.22 20.18
N VAL A 103 12.15 14.51 20.59
CA VAL A 103 11.83 15.53 21.60
C VAL A 103 11.29 14.91 22.88
N ASP A 104 11.80 15.33 24.03
CA ASP A 104 11.29 14.92 25.34
C ASP A 104 10.11 15.83 25.75
N ILE A 105 8.89 15.32 25.55
CA ILE A 105 7.66 16.01 25.93
C ILE A 105 7.25 15.52 27.32
N LYS A 106 7.32 16.40 28.31
CA LYS A 106 6.98 16.09 29.70
C LYS A 106 5.46 15.98 29.87
N ILE A 107 4.95 14.75 29.82
CA ILE A 107 3.53 14.45 30.08
C ILE A 107 3.27 14.38 31.60
N LYS A 108 2.36 15.21 32.09
CA LYS A 108 1.80 15.13 33.44
C LYS A 108 0.77 14.00 33.50
N LYS A 109 0.84 13.17 34.55
CA LYS A 109 -0.01 11.97 34.72
C LYS A 109 -1.51 12.23 34.84
N ASN A 110 -1.93 13.44 35.19
CA ASN A 110 -3.33 13.77 35.50
C ASN A 110 -4.06 14.47 34.35
N GLU A 111 -3.39 14.71 33.23
CA GLU A 111 -3.93 15.40 32.06
C GLU A 111 -3.93 14.45 30.86
N ASP A 112 -4.82 14.69 29.89
CA ASP A 112 -4.88 13.90 28.66
C ASP A 112 -3.55 14.00 27.87
N GLU A 113 -2.98 12.84 27.52
CA GLU A 113 -1.67 12.76 26.87
C GLU A 113 -1.68 13.45 25.49
N VAL A 114 -2.73 13.20 24.70
CA VAL A 114 -2.85 13.75 23.33
C VAL A 114 -2.95 15.26 23.37
N THR A 115 -3.75 15.80 24.29
CA THR A 115 -3.92 17.25 24.50
C THR A 115 -2.60 17.93 24.88
N GLN A 116 -1.78 17.31 25.72
CA GLN A 116 -0.46 17.85 26.08
C GLN A 116 0.52 17.86 24.90
N ILE A 117 0.48 16.80 24.07
CA ILE A 117 1.28 16.71 22.85
C ILE A 117 0.82 17.76 21.82
N GLU A 118 -0.50 17.97 21.69
CA GLU A 118 -1.07 19.03 20.85
C GLU A 118 -0.60 20.42 21.27
N ASN A 119 -0.60 20.72 22.56
CA ASN A 119 -0.13 22.01 23.07
C ASN A 119 1.35 22.21 22.77
N TYR A 120 2.18 21.19 23.01
CA TYR A 120 3.61 21.23 22.66
C TYR A 120 3.81 21.49 21.16
N ALA A 121 3.05 20.81 20.30
CA ALA A 121 3.14 21.00 18.86
C ALA A 121 2.82 22.45 18.45
N LYS A 122 1.73 23.01 19.00
CA LYS A 122 1.31 24.41 18.75
C LYS A 122 2.38 25.41 19.20
N GLU A 123 2.90 25.26 20.42
CA GLU A 123 3.93 26.14 20.98
C GLU A 123 5.22 26.14 20.16
N ASN A 124 5.54 25.03 19.48
CA ASN A 124 6.76 24.87 18.69
C ASN A 124 6.54 25.01 17.17
N GLY A 125 5.35 25.48 16.73
CA GLY A 125 5.05 25.65 15.31
C GLY A 125 5.05 24.36 14.51
N MET A 126 4.73 23.23 15.15
CA MET A 126 4.72 21.90 14.54
C MET A 126 3.30 21.46 14.21
N PHE A 127 3.12 20.77 13.09
CA PHE A 127 1.86 20.11 12.78
C PHE A 127 1.80 18.75 13.46
N LEU A 128 0.88 18.57 14.42
CA LEU A 128 0.66 17.26 15.04
C LEU A 128 0.01 16.29 14.05
N LEU A 129 0.63 15.12 13.95
CA LEU A 129 0.18 13.94 13.23
C LEU A 129 0.06 12.81 14.26
N SER A 130 -1.08 12.77 14.96
CA SER A 130 -1.36 11.70 15.91
C SER A 130 -2.23 10.61 15.27
N GLU A 131 -1.78 9.35 15.24
CA GLU A 131 -2.56 8.18 14.73
C GLU A 131 -3.94 8.06 15.41
N TRP A 132 -4.07 8.62 16.61
CA TRP A 132 -5.22 8.54 17.49
C TRP A 132 -6.12 9.78 17.46
N GLU A 133 -5.62 10.91 16.92
CA GLU A 133 -6.35 12.18 16.93
C GLU A 133 -7.47 12.22 15.88
N LYS A 134 -8.56 12.89 16.26
CA LYS A 134 -9.75 13.15 15.46
C LYS A 134 -9.51 14.36 14.54
N LYS A 135 -8.60 14.25 13.57
CA LYS A 135 -8.66 15.03 12.31
C LYS A 135 -9.40 14.17 11.28
N PRO A 136 -10.72 13.91 11.49
CA PRO A 136 -11.37 12.78 10.87
C PRO A 136 -11.55 13.02 9.38
N PHE A 137 -11.83 14.25 8.96
CA PHE A 137 -12.16 14.58 7.59
C PHE A 137 -11.05 14.23 6.58
N ILE A 138 -9.81 14.68 6.80
CA ILE A 138 -8.70 14.41 5.85
C ILE A 138 -8.41 12.91 5.77
N ARG A 139 -8.45 12.22 6.92
CA ARG A 139 -8.24 10.77 7.00
C ARG A 139 -9.34 10.02 6.28
N SER A 140 -10.59 10.43 6.50
CA SER A 140 -11.74 9.82 5.87
C SER A 140 -11.66 9.97 4.36
N LEU A 141 -11.41 11.18 3.85
CA LEU A 141 -11.20 11.42 2.42
C LEU A 141 -10.10 10.51 1.84
N ALA A 142 -8.95 10.40 2.53
CA ALA A 142 -7.85 9.56 2.08
C ALA A 142 -8.26 8.07 1.99
N ILE A 143 -9.07 7.57 2.92
CA ILE A 143 -9.53 6.18 2.92
C ILE A 143 -10.69 5.96 1.93
N GLN A 144 -11.56 6.94 1.70
CA GLN A 144 -12.64 6.86 0.71
C GLN A 144 -12.10 6.51 -0.69
N SER A 145 -10.92 7.04 -1.06
CA SER A 145 -10.25 6.71 -2.32
C SER A 145 -10.01 5.21 -2.56
N ILE A 146 -9.96 4.37 -1.50
CA ILE A 146 -9.87 2.90 -1.64
C ILE A 146 -11.11 2.37 -2.35
N MET A 147 -12.29 2.82 -1.93
CA MET A 147 -13.56 2.38 -2.50
C MET A 147 -13.80 3.02 -3.86
N GLU A 148 -13.41 4.28 -4.09
CA GLU A 148 -13.42 4.87 -5.43
C GLU A 148 -12.63 4.02 -6.44
N GLU A 149 -11.42 3.57 -6.06
CA GLU A 149 -10.61 2.68 -6.89
C GLU A 149 -11.24 1.30 -7.13
N ILE A 150 -12.08 0.83 -6.19
CA ILE A 150 -12.84 -0.41 -6.34
C ILE A 150 -14.00 -0.18 -7.33
N SER A 151 -14.81 0.87 -7.14
CA SER A 151 -15.95 1.23 -8.00
C SER A 151 -15.55 1.48 -9.45
N GLN A 152 -14.35 2.03 -9.70
CA GLN A 152 -13.81 2.20 -11.05
C GLN A 152 -13.52 0.88 -11.78
N LYS A 153 -13.38 -0.23 -11.05
CA LYS A 153 -13.02 -1.55 -11.58
C LYS A 153 -14.15 -2.57 -11.48
N LEU A 154 -15.03 -2.42 -10.49
CA LEU A 154 -16.13 -3.32 -10.19
C LEU A 154 -17.39 -2.48 -9.95
N LYS A 155 -18.38 -2.63 -10.85
CA LYS A 155 -19.64 -1.88 -10.80
C LYS A 155 -20.65 -2.44 -9.79
N SER A 156 -20.62 -3.73 -9.50
CA SER A 156 -21.65 -4.35 -8.66
C SER A 156 -21.04 -5.32 -7.65
N PRO A 157 -20.21 -4.83 -6.68
CA PRO A 157 -19.83 -5.66 -5.55
C PRO A 157 -21.08 -6.00 -4.72
N THR A 158 -21.20 -7.26 -4.31
CA THR A 158 -22.25 -7.75 -3.42
C THR A 158 -21.87 -7.52 -1.96
N SER A 159 -20.59 -7.67 -1.63
CA SER A 159 -20.10 -7.33 -0.30
C SER A 159 -18.65 -6.86 -0.28
N VAL A 160 -18.37 -5.97 0.68
CA VAL A 160 -17.05 -5.40 0.95
C VAL A 160 -16.66 -5.76 2.38
N TRP A 161 -15.46 -6.32 2.55
CA TRP A 161 -14.98 -6.85 3.82
C TRP A 161 -13.75 -6.06 4.26
N SER A 162 -13.81 -5.52 5.47
CA SER A 162 -12.72 -4.77 6.07
C SER A 162 -12.60 -5.14 7.56
N GLN A 163 -11.72 -4.47 8.28
CA GLN A 163 -11.52 -4.69 9.70
C GLN A 163 -11.64 -3.38 10.48
N ALA A 164 -12.16 -3.47 11.71
CA ALA A 164 -12.19 -2.34 12.62
C ALA A 164 -10.99 -2.33 13.55
N LYS A 165 -10.35 -1.17 13.61
CA LYS A 165 -9.46 -0.79 14.72
C LYS A 165 -10.04 0.44 15.42
N GLY A 166 -10.01 1.61 14.79
CA GLY A 166 -10.56 2.85 15.36
C GLY A 166 -11.84 3.37 14.70
N GLY A 167 -12.63 2.48 14.06
CA GLY A 167 -13.89 2.85 13.38
C GLY A 167 -13.76 3.60 12.05
N TYR A 168 -12.78 4.49 11.92
CA TYR A 168 -12.66 5.43 10.79
C TYR A 168 -12.59 4.74 9.42
N THR A 169 -11.95 3.57 9.31
CA THR A 169 -11.84 2.87 8.03
C THR A 169 -13.21 2.37 7.57
N ILE A 170 -13.96 1.74 8.45
CA ILE A 170 -15.33 1.26 8.16
C ILE A 170 -16.24 2.44 7.83
N MET A 171 -16.22 3.49 8.65
CA MET A 171 -17.04 4.68 8.43
C MET A 171 -16.76 5.34 7.07
N SER A 172 -15.49 5.45 6.71
CA SER A 172 -15.08 6.03 5.43
C SER A 172 -15.51 5.18 4.25
N LEU A 173 -15.34 3.85 4.35
CA LEU A 173 -15.81 2.92 3.33
C LEU A 173 -17.33 3.00 3.19
N TYR A 174 -18.08 2.98 4.29
CA TYR A 174 -19.55 3.09 4.27
C TYR A 174 -20.01 4.37 3.55
N HIS A 175 -19.45 5.52 3.94
CA HIS A 175 -19.77 6.79 3.29
C HIS A 175 -19.44 6.79 1.79
N GLN A 176 -18.30 6.22 1.39
CA GLN A 176 -17.97 6.16 -0.03
C GLN A 176 -18.83 5.16 -0.79
N ILE A 177 -19.20 4.04 -0.19
CA ILE A 177 -20.12 3.08 -0.80
C ILE A 177 -21.47 3.77 -1.06
N MET A 178 -22.02 4.45 -0.03
CA MET A 178 -23.25 5.24 -0.16
C MET A 178 -23.15 6.26 -1.29
N ARG A 179 -22.05 7.03 -1.31
CA ARG A 179 -21.81 8.02 -2.35
C ARG A 179 -21.73 7.40 -3.74
N SER A 180 -20.91 6.38 -3.91
CA SER A 180 -20.77 5.68 -5.19
C SER A 180 -22.10 5.08 -5.66
N TRP A 181 -22.97 4.65 -4.76
CA TRP A 181 -24.30 4.14 -5.11
C TRP A 181 -25.24 5.27 -5.54
N ILE A 182 -25.28 6.38 -4.81
CA ILE A 182 -26.08 7.58 -5.16
C ILE A 182 -25.63 8.18 -6.49
N ASP A 183 -24.32 8.21 -6.73
CA ASP A 183 -23.71 8.75 -7.95
C ASP A 183 -23.77 7.75 -9.13
N GLU A 184 -24.41 6.58 -8.96
CA GLU A 184 -24.52 5.49 -9.95
C GLU A 184 -23.15 4.96 -10.45
N ASP A 185 -22.10 5.18 -9.65
CA ASP A 185 -20.78 4.58 -9.86
C ASP A 185 -20.80 3.08 -9.56
N ILE A 186 -21.71 2.60 -8.72
CA ILE A 186 -22.03 1.19 -8.49
C ILE A 186 -23.53 0.93 -8.61
N ASP A 187 -23.90 -0.22 -9.14
CA ASP A 187 -25.30 -0.54 -9.48
C ASP A 187 -26.14 -0.88 -8.24
N THR A 188 -25.51 -1.42 -7.21
CA THR A 188 -26.15 -1.89 -5.98
C THR A 188 -25.35 -1.48 -4.76
N MET A 189 -26.03 -1.27 -3.64
CA MET A 189 -25.41 -1.04 -2.33
C MET A 189 -24.85 -2.38 -1.76
N PRO A 190 -23.52 -2.62 -1.73
CA PRO A 190 -22.94 -3.82 -1.14
C PRO A 190 -23.14 -3.88 0.38
N GLU A 191 -23.21 -5.09 0.92
CA GLU A 191 -23.08 -5.32 2.35
C GLU A 191 -21.66 -4.98 2.81
N LEU A 192 -21.53 -4.13 3.82
CA LEU A 192 -20.25 -3.85 4.46
C LEU A 192 -20.07 -4.75 5.67
N HIS A 193 -19.04 -5.59 5.65
CA HIS A 193 -18.69 -6.48 6.76
C HIS A 193 -17.39 -6.05 7.41
N CYS A 194 -17.33 -6.23 8.73
CA CYS A 194 -16.20 -5.83 9.56
C CYS A 194 -15.74 -6.97 10.47
N GLY A 195 -14.51 -7.44 10.27
CA GLY A 195 -13.84 -8.30 11.23
C GLY A 195 -13.23 -7.51 12.39
N VAL A 196 -13.44 -7.98 13.62
CA VAL A 196 -12.88 -7.37 14.84
C VAL A 196 -12.47 -8.48 15.82
N SER A 197 -11.51 -8.18 16.71
CA SER A 197 -11.10 -9.12 17.75
C SER A 197 -12.25 -9.44 18.70
N LYS A 198 -12.41 -10.70 19.06
CA LYS A 198 -13.39 -11.10 20.08
C LYS A 198 -13.21 -10.38 21.40
N LEU A 199 -11.97 -10.18 21.85
CA LEU A 199 -11.67 -9.42 23.07
C LEU A 199 -12.26 -8.01 23.06
N VAL A 200 -12.33 -7.37 21.89
CA VAL A 200 -12.92 -6.03 21.74
C VAL A 200 -14.44 -6.10 21.86
N VAL A 201 -15.08 -7.13 21.29
CA VAL A 201 -16.53 -7.34 21.38
C VAL A 201 -16.95 -7.70 22.80
N ASP A 202 -16.21 -8.59 23.46
CA ASP A 202 -16.48 -8.99 24.85
C ASP A 202 -16.43 -7.76 25.77
N LYS A 203 -15.42 -6.89 25.60
CA LYS A 203 -15.28 -5.63 26.34
C LYS A 203 -16.30 -4.55 26.00
N MET A 204 -17.10 -4.67 24.93
CA MET A 204 -18.25 -3.77 24.72
C MET A 204 -19.42 -4.13 25.63
N SER A 205 -19.50 -5.39 26.04
CA SER A 205 -20.54 -5.87 26.95
C SER A 205 -20.25 -5.46 28.40
N ASP A 206 -18.97 -5.20 28.71
CA ASP A 206 -18.51 -4.69 30.00
C ASP A 206 -18.41 -3.15 30.00
N THR A 207 -19.05 -2.48 30.97
CA THR A 207 -18.95 -1.02 31.12
C THR A 207 -17.49 -0.62 31.36
N PRO A 208 -16.84 0.18 30.48
CA PRO A 208 -15.39 0.29 30.49
C PRO A 208 -14.90 1.24 31.59
N GLN A 209 -14.26 0.70 32.63
CA GLN A 209 -13.40 1.48 33.52
C GLN A 209 -11.93 1.08 33.28
N ASN A 210 -11.14 2.05 32.82
CA ASN A 210 -9.68 2.15 32.98
C ASN A 210 -8.70 1.44 32.01
N GLN A 211 -8.99 1.34 30.69
CA GLN A 211 -7.94 1.02 29.70
C GLN A 211 -7.92 2.00 28.50
N PRO A 212 -6.97 2.97 28.46
CA PRO A 212 -6.90 4.00 27.42
C PRO A 212 -6.80 3.45 25.99
N LYS A 213 -5.99 2.40 25.76
CA LYS A 213 -5.80 1.79 24.42
C LYS A 213 -7.06 1.14 23.83
N PHE A 214 -7.98 0.66 24.68
CA PHE A 214 -9.22 0.06 24.21
C PHE A 214 -10.31 1.12 23.97
N LYS A 215 -10.20 2.29 24.62
CA LYS A 215 -11.21 3.35 24.55
C LYS A 215 -11.50 3.78 23.11
N GLU A 216 -10.48 4.09 22.32
CA GLU A 216 -10.67 4.54 20.92
C GLU A 216 -11.25 3.47 20.02
N ILE A 217 -10.86 2.21 20.23
CA ILE A 217 -11.38 1.07 19.48
C ILE A 217 -12.88 0.89 19.81
N LEU A 218 -13.23 0.96 21.09
CA LEU A 218 -14.61 0.85 21.57
C LEU A 218 -15.47 2.02 21.08
N GLU A 219 -14.99 3.26 21.18
CA GLU A 219 -15.67 4.45 20.65
C GLU A 219 -15.89 4.33 19.13
N GLY A 220 -14.87 3.89 18.40
CA GLY A 220 -14.95 3.69 16.96
C GLY A 220 -16.00 2.63 16.58
N MET A 221 -16.10 1.56 17.36
CA MET A 221 -17.09 0.50 17.15
C MET A 221 -18.51 0.93 17.51
N GLN A 222 -18.70 1.64 18.61
CA GLN A 222 -19.98 2.26 18.95
C GLN A 222 -20.44 3.20 17.84
N SER A 223 -19.52 3.99 17.27
CA SER A 223 -19.82 4.86 16.15
C SER A 223 -20.22 4.08 14.89
N ILE A 224 -19.54 2.97 14.56
CA ILE A 224 -19.94 2.08 13.46
C ILE A 224 -21.37 1.58 13.67
N MET A 225 -21.67 1.03 14.85
CA MET A 225 -22.99 0.45 15.16
C MET A 225 -24.12 1.48 15.14
N ALA A 226 -23.84 2.71 15.56
CA ALA A 226 -24.85 3.77 15.63
C ALA A 226 -25.11 4.46 14.29
N ASN A 227 -24.16 4.44 13.35
CA ASN A 227 -24.21 5.29 12.13
C ASN A 227 -24.09 4.50 10.82
N THR A 228 -23.97 3.17 10.87
CA THR A 228 -23.84 2.35 9.66
C THR A 228 -24.61 1.04 9.80
N GLU A 229 -24.93 0.43 8.66
CA GLU A 229 -25.53 -0.91 8.57
C GLU A 229 -24.44 -2.01 8.45
N THR A 230 -23.28 -1.78 9.07
CA THR A 230 -22.13 -2.71 8.96
C THR A 230 -22.38 -3.99 9.76
N ILE A 231 -22.19 -5.14 9.12
CA ILE A 231 -22.25 -6.46 9.76
C ILE A 231 -20.92 -6.74 10.47
N ILE A 232 -20.98 -6.94 11.79
CA ILE A 232 -19.78 -7.11 12.64
C ILE A 232 -19.53 -8.60 12.91
N HIS A 233 -18.28 -9.02 12.71
CA HIS A 233 -17.82 -10.40 12.92
C HIS A 233 -16.77 -10.44 14.02
N SER A 234 -17.03 -11.22 15.06
CA SER A 234 -16.12 -11.46 16.18
C SER A 234 -15.15 -12.60 15.85
N ILE A 235 -13.85 -12.31 15.83
CA ILE A 235 -12.82 -13.24 15.36
C ILE A 235 -11.83 -13.58 16.46
N GLU A 236 -11.68 -14.89 16.67
CA GLU A 236 -10.66 -15.49 17.55
C GLU A 236 -9.26 -15.44 16.93
N GLU A 237 -8.24 -15.38 17.78
CA GLU A 237 -6.85 -15.25 17.32
C GLU A 237 -6.36 -16.46 16.49
N GLU A 238 -6.89 -17.64 16.76
CA GLU A 238 -6.59 -18.87 16.00
C GLU A 238 -6.98 -18.72 14.52
N LYS A 239 -8.17 -18.16 14.26
CA LYS A 239 -8.71 -17.93 12.90
C LYS A 239 -7.85 -16.98 12.08
N LEU A 240 -7.19 -16.02 12.71
CA LEU A 240 -6.22 -15.15 12.03
C LEU A 240 -5.03 -15.95 11.50
N THR A 241 -4.53 -16.90 12.30
CA THR A 241 -3.37 -17.72 11.93
C THR A 241 -3.72 -18.65 10.77
N GLU A 242 -4.91 -19.26 10.81
CA GLU A 242 -5.45 -20.08 9.72
C GLU A 242 -5.58 -19.27 8.43
N ALA A 243 -6.21 -18.09 8.52
CA ALA A 243 -6.42 -17.20 7.39
C ALA A 243 -5.11 -16.78 6.70
N VAL A 244 -4.10 -16.36 7.48
CA VAL A 244 -2.78 -15.97 6.98
C VAL A 244 -2.10 -17.14 6.24
N LYS A 245 -2.10 -18.33 6.84
CA LYS A 245 -1.50 -19.53 6.22
C LYS A 245 -2.23 -19.91 4.93
N LEU A 246 -3.56 -19.88 4.95
CA LEU A 246 -4.40 -20.24 3.81
C LEU A 246 -4.14 -19.32 2.62
N ILE A 247 -4.21 -17.99 2.81
CA ILE A 247 -4.06 -17.04 1.70
C ILE A 247 -2.63 -17.02 1.14
N LYS A 248 -1.63 -17.25 1.99
CA LYS A 248 -0.25 -17.45 1.56
C LYS A 248 -0.15 -18.67 0.64
N LYS A 249 -0.74 -19.79 1.04
CA LYS A 249 -0.71 -21.05 0.27
C LYS A 249 -1.48 -20.94 -1.04
N LEU A 250 -2.70 -20.39 -1.03
CA LEU A 250 -3.58 -20.37 -2.19
C LEU A 250 -3.22 -19.28 -3.19
N GLU A 251 -2.95 -18.07 -2.70
CA GLU A 251 -2.81 -16.89 -3.55
C GLU A 251 -1.40 -16.30 -3.59
N ASN A 252 -0.47 -16.83 -2.78
CA ASN A 252 0.85 -16.24 -2.59
C ASN A 252 0.70 -14.78 -2.15
N VAL A 253 -0.17 -14.53 -1.17
CA VAL A 253 -0.34 -13.21 -0.54
C VAL A 253 0.19 -13.30 0.88
N THR A 254 1.05 -12.36 1.26
CA THR A 254 1.48 -12.16 2.65
C THR A 254 0.67 -11.06 3.30
N ILE A 255 0.27 -11.26 4.54
CA ILE A 255 -0.44 -10.28 5.36
C ILE A 255 -0.03 -10.48 6.82
N SER A 256 0.06 -9.40 7.61
CA SER A 256 0.33 -9.54 9.05
C SER A 256 -0.87 -10.14 9.76
N LYS A 257 -0.62 -10.98 10.79
CA LYS A 257 -1.68 -11.60 11.60
C LYS A 257 -2.69 -10.57 12.14
N ASN A 258 -2.20 -9.45 12.68
CA ASN A 258 -3.03 -8.37 13.24
C ASN A 258 -3.72 -7.49 12.18
N GLU A 259 -3.56 -7.81 10.89
CA GLU A 259 -4.24 -7.19 9.75
C GLU A 259 -5.13 -8.19 8.98
N ALA A 260 -5.27 -9.42 9.48
CA ALA A 260 -6.00 -10.49 8.81
C ALA A 260 -7.48 -10.61 9.23
N TYR A 261 -8.01 -9.66 10.00
CA TYR A 261 -9.37 -9.75 10.54
C TYR A 261 -10.44 -9.73 9.45
N SER A 262 -10.27 -8.92 8.40
CA SER A 262 -11.20 -8.89 7.26
C SER A 262 -11.25 -10.22 6.52
N LEU A 263 -10.08 -10.82 6.28
CA LEU A 263 -9.95 -12.13 5.64
C LEU A 263 -10.49 -13.25 6.52
N ALA A 264 -10.16 -13.26 7.80
CA ALA A 264 -10.63 -14.28 8.73
C ALA A 264 -12.15 -14.19 8.92
N ALA A 265 -12.72 -12.98 8.99
CA ALA A 265 -14.17 -12.78 9.02
C ALA A 265 -14.85 -13.32 7.76
N PHE A 266 -14.29 -13.04 6.59
CA PHE A 266 -14.79 -13.60 5.34
C PHE A 266 -14.78 -15.14 5.41
N LEU A 267 -13.62 -15.75 5.69
CA LEU A 267 -13.46 -17.21 5.72
C LEU A 267 -14.32 -17.93 6.77
N ALA A 268 -14.71 -17.24 7.84
CA ALA A 268 -15.55 -17.79 8.91
C ALA A 268 -17.05 -17.58 8.67
N SER A 269 -17.44 -16.86 7.61
CA SER A 269 -18.83 -16.52 7.31
C SER A 269 -19.39 -17.41 6.19
N GLU A 270 -20.71 -17.56 6.18
CA GLU A 270 -21.41 -18.04 4.99
C GLU A 270 -21.36 -16.98 3.88
N HIS A 271 -21.26 -17.44 2.64
CA HIS A 271 -21.11 -16.58 1.48
C HIS A 271 -22.38 -16.59 0.64
N LYS A 272 -22.87 -15.40 0.30
CA LYS A 272 -23.92 -15.23 -0.71
C LYS A 272 -23.32 -15.37 -2.11
N GLU A 273 -24.11 -15.77 -3.09
CA GLU A 273 -23.68 -15.66 -4.48
C GLU A 273 -23.46 -14.19 -4.85
N GLY A 274 -22.35 -13.90 -5.52
CA GLY A 274 -22.06 -12.54 -5.96
C GLY A 274 -20.57 -12.20 -6.05
N THR A 275 -20.28 -10.91 -6.06
CA THR A 275 -18.91 -10.39 -6.11
C THR A 275 -18.48 -9.91 -4.73
N HIS A 276 -17.38 -10.44 -4.21
CA HIS A 276 -16.87 -10.10 -2.89
C HIS A 276 -15.53 -9.38 -2.97
N VAL A 277 -15.37 -8.31 -2.20
CA VAL A 277 -14.11 -7.56 -2.11
C VAL A 277 -13.57 -7.63 -0.69
N ILE A 278 -12.35 -8.12 -0.51
CA ILE A 278 -11.68 -8.20 0.79
C ILE A 278 -10.52 -7.21 0.83
N LEU A 279 -10.60 -6.24 1.74
CA LEU A 279 -9.56 -5.24 1.97
C LEU A 279 -8.47 -5.79 2.89
N LEU A 280 -7.24 -5.83 2.38
CA LEU A 280 -6.06 -6.29 3.12
C LEU A 280 -5.11 -5.11 3.35
N ASN A 281 -5.15 -4.53 4.55
CA ASN A 281 -4.46 -3.28 4.91
C ASN A 281 -2.95 -3.27 4.64
N ASP A 282 -2.29 -4.41 4.85
CA ASP A 282 -0.87 -4.63 4.56
C ASP A 282 -0.63 -5.87 3.69
N GLY A 283 -1.72 -6.42 3.15
CA GLY A 283 -1.67 -7.54 2.22
C GLY A 283 -0.88 -7.15 0.99
N ARG A 284 0.06 -7.98 0.59
CA ARG A 284 0.85 -7.80 -0.64
C ARG A 284 1.14 -9.14 -1.28
N SER A 285 1.38 -9.11 -2.58
CA SER A 285 1.82 -10.31 -3.29
C SER A 285 3.19 -10.74 -2.77
N ASP A 286 3.33 -12.02 -2.49
CA ASP A 286 4.57 -12.67 -2.12
C ASP A 286 5.44 -12.83 -3.37
N ILE A 287 6.31 -11.84 -3.56
CA ILE A 287 7.20 -11.76 -4.70
C ILE A 287 8.56 -11.36 -4.15
N GLU A 288 9.55 -12.16 -4.49
CA GLU A 288 10.94 -11.88 -4.17
C GLU A 288 11.56 -11.09 -5.33
N ILE A 289 12.02 -9.88 -5.04
CA ILE A 289 12.80 -9.10 -6.01
C ILE A 289 14.27 -9.42 -5.81
N LYS A 290 14.95 -9.89 -6.87
CA LYS A 290 16.41 -10.10 -6.87
C LYS A 290 17.07 -9.28 -7.96
N GLU A 291 18.12 -8.57 -7.60
CA GLU A 291 19.11 -8.09 -8.56
C GLU A 291 19.96 -9.28 -9.03
N ILE A 292 20.02 -9.51 -10.34
CA ILE A 292 20.78 -10.61 -10.93
C ILE A 292 21.94 -10.14 -11.81
N SER A 293 22.01 -8.83 -12.13
CA SER A 293 23.00 -8.24 -13.03
C SER A 293 24.47 -8.45 -12.61
N LYS A 294 24.72 -8.74 -11.34
CA LYS A 294 26.08 -8.90 -10.77
C LYS A 294 26.38 -10.33 -10.32
N LEU A 295 25.53 -11.30 -10.69
CA LEU A 295 25.79 -12.70 -10.39
C LEU A 295 26.91 -13.23 -11.31
N PRO A 296 27.84 -14.04 -10.79
CA PRO A 296 28.98 -14.54 -11.55
C PRO A 296 28.55 -15.49 -12.70
N ASP A 297 27.48 -16.25 -12.51
CA ASP A 297 27.00 -17.28 -13.45
C ASP A 297 25.74 -16.82 -14.20
N ILE A 298 25.71 -15.57 -14.65
CA ILE A 298 24.54 -15.03 -15.34
C ILE A 298 24.43 -15.57 -16.78
N ASP A 299 23.38 -16.37 -17.04
CA ASP A 299 23.05 -16.79 -18.40
C ASP A 299 22.29 -15.67 -19.13
N MET A 300 23.00 -14.95 -19.99
CA MET A 300 22.41 -13.85 -20.76
C MET A 300 21.40 -14.33 -21.81
N GLU A 301 21.57 -15.53 -22.37
CA GLU A 301 20.65 -16.06 -23.37
C GLU A 301 19.31 -16.41 -22.73
N GLU A 302 19.34 -17.03 -21.53
CA GLU A 302 18.14 -17.31 -20.75
C GLU A 302 17.40 -16.01 -20.39
N ILE A 303 18.13 -14.96 -20.01
CA ILE A 303 17.54 -13.64 -19.70
C ILE A 303 16.89 -13.02 -20.92
N VAL A 304 17.55 -13.06 -22.09
CA VAL A 304 16.97 -12.51 -23.33
C VAL A 304 15.69 -13.26 -23.69
N LYS A 305 15.72 -14.59 -23.63
CA LYS A 305 14.54 -15.42 -23.89
C LYS A 305 13.40 -15.06 -22.94
N CYS A 306 13.68 -15.03 -21.63
CA CYS A 306 12.71 -14.69 -20.60
C CYS A 306 12.14 -13.28 -20.79
N THR A 307 12.98 -12.31 -21.13
CA THR A 307 12.57 -10.92 -21.38
C THR A 307 11.58 -10.83 -22.53
N ARG A 308 11.91 -11.45 -23.67
CA ARG A 308 11.05 -11.43 -24.86
C ARG A 308 9.72 -12.13 -24.61
N GLU A 309 9.72 -13.24 -23.87
CA GLU A 309 8.49 -13.95 -23.46
C GLU A 309 7.60 -13.06 -22.57
N LEU A 310 8.18 -12.34 -21.62
CA LEU A 310 7.44 -11.49 -20.66
C LEU A 310 6.95 -10.16 -21.25
N LEU A 311 7.55 -9.70 -22.35
CA LEU A 311 7.18 -8.45 -23.03
C LEU A 311 6.06 -8.62 -24.06
N GLN A 312 5.67 -9.85 -24.43
CA GLN A 312 4.65 -10.06 -25.46
C GLN A 312 3.34 -9.28 -25.16
N PRO A 313 2.75 -8.60 -26.15
CA PRO A 313 3.16 -8.55 -27.57
C PRO A 313 4.26 -7.53 -27.91
N TYR A 314 4.66 -6.64 -26.99
CA TYR A 314 5.56 -5.50 -27.18
C TYR A 314 7.05 -5.85 -27.11
N HIS A 315 7.45 -7.00 -27.64
CA HIS A 315 8.84 -7.43 -27.58
C HIS A 315 9.64 -6.87 -28.76
N ASP A 316 10.84 -6.37 -28.46
CA ASP A 316 11.81 -5.95 -29.46
C ASP A 316 12.50 -7.16 -30.12
N SER A 317 13.36 -6.85 -31.10
CA SER A 317 14.22 -7.85 -31.75
C SER A 317 15.15 -8.56 -30.74
N TYR A 318 15.69 -9.72 -31.15
CA TYR A 318 16.67 -10.42 -30.31
C TYR A 318 17.91 -9.54 -30.11
N GLU A 319 18.35 -8.87 -31.17
CA GLU A 319 19.53 -8.03 -31.25
C GLU A 319 19.45 -6.82 -30.30
N GLU A 320 18.31 -6.13 -30.27
CA GLU A 320 18.07 -5.03 -29.34
C GLU A 320 18.01 -5.54 -27.89
N THR A 321 17.35 -6.67 -27.66
CA THR A 321 17.21 -7.23 -26.31
C THR A 321 18.56 -7.66 -25.75
N ILE A 322 19.39 -8.38 -26.53
CA ILE A 322 20.71 -8.85 -26.07
C ILE A 322 21.67 -7.67 -25.84
N ASP A 323 21.59 -6.61 -26.64
CA ASP A 323 22.40 -5.40 -26.43
C ASP A 323 22.06 -4.73 -25.09
N ALA A 324 20.77 -4.54 -24.81
CA ALA A 324 20.32 -4.00 -23.53
C ALA A 324 20.75 -4.86 -22.34
N VAL A 325 20.61 -6.20 -22.44
CA VAL A 325 21.04 -7.14 -21.40
C VAL A 325 22.55 -7.03 -21.15
N LYS A 326 23.38 -7.05 -22.20
CA LYS A 326 24.84 -6.89 -22.07
C LYS A 326 25.22 -5.58 -21.40
N LYS A 327 24.57 -4.47 -21.80
CA LYS A 327 24.82 -3.15 -21.19
C LYS A 327 24.38 -3.12 -19.72
N ALA A 328 23.25 -3.73 -19.40
CA ALA A 328 22.73 -3.82 -18.04
C ALA A 328 23.64 -4.65 -17.13
N VAL A 329 24.15 -5.80 -17.58
CA VAL A 329 25.13 -6.59 -16.81
C VAL A 329 26.39 -5.76 -16.50
N LYS A 330 26.92 -5.08 -17.53
CA LYS A 330 28.18 -4.33 -17.39
C LYS A 330 28.03 -3.10 -16.49
N LEU A 331 27.07 -2.21 -16.79
CA LEU A 331 26.98 -0.88 -16.19
C LEU A 331 25.61 -0.55 -15.57
N GLY A 332 24.59 -1.33 -15.87
CA GLY A 332 23.24 -1.11 -15.36
C GLY A 332 22.83 -2.16 -14.32
N TYR A 333 21.54 -2.50 -14.34
CA TYR A 333 20.92 -3.43 -13.39
C TYR A 333 19.88 -4.31 -14.08
N ILE A 334 19.74 -5.54 -13.58
CA ILE A 334 18.68 -6.46 -13.98
C ILE A 334 18.00 -6.98 -12.73
N PHE A 335 16.70 -6.75 -12.61
CA PHE A 335 15.87 -7.26 -11.53
C PHE A 335 14.92 -8.33 -12.04
N THR A 336 14.78 -9.40 -11.27
CA THR A 336 13.73 -10.41 -11.48
C THR A 336 12.78 -10.42 -10.31
N ALA A 337 11.49 -10.55 -10.62
CA ALA A 337 10.44 -10.83 -9.66
C ALA A 337 10.17 -12.33 -9.67
N LYS A 338 10.47 -13.02 -8.57
CA LYS A 338 10.31 -14.47 -8.46
C LYS A 338 9.19 -14.83 -7.49
N ARG A 339 8.47 -15.90 -7.81
CA ARG A 339 7.51 -16.56 -6.94
C ARG A 339 7.71 -18.06 -7.02
N ASN A 340 7.95 -18.72 -5.89
CA ASN A 340 8.26 -20.15 -5.84
C ASN A 340 9.38 -20.54 -6.84
N ASN A 341 10.46 -19.75 -6.87
CA ASN A 341 11.59 -19.84 -7.81
C ASN A 341 11.26 -19.65 -9.31
N LYS A 342 10.01 -19.37 -9.69
CA LYS A 342 9.64 -19.04 -11.06
C LYS A 342 9.70 -17.53 -11.30
N ILE A 343 10.22 -17.12 -12.44
CA ILE A 343 10.24 -15.70 -12.83
C ILE A 343 8.83 -15.29 -13.26
N GLU A 344 8.28 -14.30 -12.56
CA GLU A 344 6.96 -13.71 -12.79
C GLU A 344 7.07 -12.30 -13.41
N GLY A 345 8.27 -11.71 -13.43
CA GLY A 345 8.55 -10.46 -14.10
C GLY A 345 10.04 -10.14 -14.14
N ILE A 346 10.41 -9.22 -15.02
CA ILE A 346 11.79 -8.77 -15.23
C ILE A 346 11.82 -7.26 -15.47
N CYS A 347 12.89 -6.61 -15.02
CA CYS A 347 13.16 -5.20 -15.26
C CYS A 347 14.64 -5.04 -15.63
N ILE A 348 14.91 -4.44 -16.78
CA ILE A 348 16.26 -4.23 -17.31
C ILE A 348 16.52 -2.73 -17.38
N ILE A 349 17.59 -2.30 -16.72
CA ILE A 349 18.01 -0.91 -16.62
C ILE A 349 19.40 -0.80 -17.21
N VAL A 350 19.59 0.14 -18.13
CA VAL A 350 20.88 0.43 -18.75
C VAL A 350 21.41 1.77 -18.26
N HIS A 351 22.73 1.87 -18.10
CA HIS A 351 23.40 3.14 -17.81
C HIS A 351 23.70 3.87 -19.12
N MET A 352 23.18 5.09 -19.26
CA MET A 352 23.31 5.90 -20.48
C MET A 352 24.62 6.71 -20.54
N GLY A 353 25.31 6.88 -19.42
CA GLY A 353 26.62 7.55 -19.38
C GLY A 353 26.55 9.06 -19.13
N PHE A 354 25.36 9.60 -18.87
CA PHE A 354 25.15 11.00 -18.57
C PHE A 354 24.96 11.23 -17.06
N GLU A 355 25.48 12.33 -16.56
CA GLU A 355 25.26 12.76 -15.18
C GLU A 355 24.19 13.84 -15.09
N ASP A 356 24.27 14.86 -15.97
CA ASP A 356 23.43 16.06 -15.88
C ASP A 356 22.54 16.33 -17.11
N PHE A 357 22.86 15.81 -18.30
CA PHE A 357 22.14 16.15 -19.54
C PHE A 357 20.78 15.44 -19.66
N ILE A 358 20.78 14.12 -19.46
CA ILE A 358 19.59 13.27 -19.41
C ILE A 358 19.74 12.30 -18.22
N PRO A 359 18.66 11.66 -17.75
CA PRO A 359 18.74 10.74 -16.63
C PRO A 359 19.84 9.69 -16.84
N THR A 360 20.65 9.46 -15.80
CA THR A 360 21.81 8.56 -15.86
C THR A 360 21.45 7.14 -16.31
N TYR A 361 20.25 6.70 -15.95
CA TYR A 361 19.73 5.37 -16.26
C TYR A 361 18.53 5.43 -17.20
N HIS A 362 18.32 4.35 -17.95
CA HIS A 362 17.12 4.12 -18.75
C HIS A 362 16.55 2.74 -18.43
N LEU A 363 15.26 2.69 -18.09
CA LEU A 363 14.52 1.44 -18.00
C LEU A 363 14.23 0.99 -19.44
N ALA A 364 15.04 0.07 -19.93
CA ALA A 364 14.94 -0.47 -21.29
C ALA A 364 13.73 -1.39 -21.42
N TYR A 365 13.56 -2.32 -20.47
CA TYR A 365 12.49 -3.31 -20.51
C TYR A 365 11.85 -3.53 -19.15
N ILE A 366 10.53 -3.66 -19.13
CA ILE A 366 9.80 -4.20 -17.99
C ILE A 366 8.68 -5.13 -18.48
N GLY A 367 8.81 -6.40 -18.14
CA GLY A 367 7.86 -7.45 -18.51
C GLY A 367 7.29 -8.13 -17.27
N VAL A 368 6.01 -8.48 -17.30
CA VAL A 368 5.34 -9.22 -16.23
C VAL A 368 4.47 -10.30 -16.85
N LYS A 369 4.55 -11.51 -16.29
CA LYS A 369 3.83 -12.67 -16.81
C LYS A 369 2.32 -12.43 -16.83
N SER A 370 1.68 -12.92 -17.89
CA SER A 370 0.21 -12.90 -18.01
C SER A 370 -0.45 -13.59 -16.81
N GLY A 371 -1.59 -13.05 -16.37
CA GLY A 371 -2.29 -13.51 -15.15
C GLY A 371 -1.76 -12.93 -13.83
N ASN A 372 -0.64 -12.19 -13.82
CA ASN A 372 -0.23 -11.36 -12.68
C ASN A 372 -0.73 -9.91 -12.76
N ALA A 373 -1.57 -9.61 -13.75
CA ALA A 373 -2.23 -8.33 -13.89
C ALA A 373 -2.90 -7.93 -12.56
N GLY A 374 -2.53 -6.75 -12.06
CA GLY A 374 -3.14 -6.21 -10.85
C GLY A 374 -2.65 -6.85 -9.56
N ARG A 375 -1.53 -7.59 -9.53
CA ARG A 375 -0.88 -8.11 -8.30
C ARG A 375 0.27 -7.24 -7.76
N GLY A 376 0.64 -6.18 -8.47
CA GLY A 376 1.69 -5.24 -8.03
C GLY A 376 3.13 -5.60 -8.44
N VAL A 377 3.34 -6.63 -9.27
CA VAL A 377 4.67 -7.11 -9.69
C VAL A 377 5.51 -6.00 -10.34
N ALA A 378 4.93 -5.28 -11.31
CA ALA A 378 5.61 -4.19 -12.00
C ALA A 378 5.96 -3.05 -11.03
N THR A 379 5.05 -2.70 -10.11
CA THR A 379 5.29 -1.70 -9.07
C THR A 379 6.50 -2.08 -8.20
N SER A 380 6.59 -3.34 -7.77
CA SER A 380 7.74 -3.83 -6.99
C SER A 380 9.06 -3.77 -7.76
N LEU A 381 9.04 -4.12 -9.04
CA LEU A 381 10.22 -4.02 -9.92
C LEU A 381 10.66 -2.58 -10.14
N ILE A 382 9.72 -1.65 -10.36
CA ILE A 382 10.02 -0.23 -10.56
C ILE A 382 10.54 0.41 -9.26
N ASN A 383 9.98 0.08 -8.10
CA ASN A 383 10.50 0.58 -6.83
C ASN A 383 11.96 0.15 -6.62
N ALA A 384 12.28 -1.12 -6.83
CA ALA A 384 13.66 -1.60 -6.74
C ALA A 384 14.60 -0.88 -7.72
N ALA A 385 14.11 -0.58 -8.93
CA ALA A 385 14.82 0.20 -9.92
C ALA A 385 15.08 1.64 -9.47
N VAL A 386 14.06 2.33 -8.96
CA VAL A 386 14.14 3.71 -8.45
C VAL A 386 15.11 3.78 -7.27
N ASP A 387 14.98 2.88 -6.30
CA ASP A 387 15.85 2.81 -5.12
C ASP A 387 17.32 2.63 -5.53
N LYS A 388 17.59 1.71 -6.47
CA LYS A 388 18.96 1.42 -6.92
C LYS A 388 19.58 2.57 -7.73
N THR A 389 18.75 3.32 -8.45
CA THR A 389 19.20 4.41 -9.34
C THR A 389 19.15 5.78 -8.67
N GLY A 390 18.66 5.88 -7.43
CA GLY A 390 18.40 7.16 -6.77
C GLY A 390 17.38 8.02 -7.53
N GLY A 391 16.44 7.38 -8.25
CA GLY A 391 15.43 8.06 -9.07
C GLY A 391 15.93 8.70 -10.37
N LYS A 392 17.23 8.61 -10.71
CA LYS A 392 17.81 9.19 -11.93
C LYS A 392 17.56 8.34 -13.18
N MET A 393 16.30 8.05 -13.49
CA MET A 393 15.93 7.11 -14.55
C MET A 393 14.89 7.67 -15.51
N SER A 394 15.02 7.33 -16.80
CA SER A 394 14.03 7.57 -17.84
C SER A 394 13.44 6.26 -18.36
N LEU A 395 12.31 6.34 -19.05
CA LEU A 395 11.71 5.22 -19.79
C LEU A 395 10.97 5.76 -21.02
N HIS A 396 10.65 4.86 -21.95
CA HIS A 396 9.66 5.14 -22.99
C HIS A 396 8.48 4.17 -22.83
N VAL A 397 7.31 4.61 -23.27
CA VAL A 397 6.09 3.80 -23.25
C VAL A 397 5.36 3.98 -24.57
N ASP A 398 4.89 2.88 -25.14
CA ASP A 398 4.10 2.93 -26.35
C ASP A 398 2.84 3.79 -26.15
N ILE A 399 2.59 4.69 -27.10
CA ILE A 399 1.43 5.59 -27.13
C ILE A 399 0.10 4.86 -26.79
N PRO A 400 -0.21 3.69 -27.37
CA PRO A 400 -1.46 2.98 -27.05
C PRO A 400 -1.51 2.38 -25.63
N ASN A 401 -0.38 2.23 -24.93
CA ASN A 401 -0.31 1.54 -23.64
C ASN A 401 -0.71 2.44 -22.46
N LYS A 402 -1.98 2.87 -22.44
CA LYS A 402 -2.56 3.73 -21.39
C LYS A 402 -2.40 3.16 -19.98
N ARG A 403 -2.39 1.83 -19.84
CA ARG A 403 -2.25 1.16 -18.54
C ARG A 403 -0.84 1.32 -17.98
N ALA A 404 0.19 1.11 -18.79
CA ALA A 404 1.58 1.30 -18.38
C ALA A 404 1.85 2.78 -18.09
N LYS A 405 1.35 3.70 -18.93
CA LYS A 405 1.46 5.15 -18.69
C LYS A 405 0.93 5.56 -17.31
N LYS A 406 -0.30 5.15 -16.95
CA LYS A 406 -0.86 5.42 -15.61
C LYS A 406 -0.01 4.86 -14.48
N LEU A 407 0.53 3.65 -14.65
CA LEU A 407 1.44 3.06 -13.67
C LEU A 407 2.71 3.91 -13.54
N TYR A 408 3.38 4.27 -14.63
CA TYR A 408 4.62 5.04 -14.57
C TYR A 408 4.41 6.41 -13.96
N GLU A 409 3.34 7.12 -14.35
CA GLU A 409 2.99 8.39 -13.74
C GLU A 409 2.83 8.22 -12.22
N LYS A 410 2.09 7.20 -11.76
CA LYS A 410 1.94 6.87 -10.33
C LYS A 410 3.29 6.66 -9.62
N MET A 411 4.25 6.04 -10.30
CA MET A 411 5.60 5.80 -9.76
C MET A 411 6.49 7.05 -9.78
N GLY A 412 5.96 8.22 -10.17
CA GLY A 412 6.67 9.49 -10.18
C GLY A 412 7.28 9.90 -11.53
N PHE A 413 7.08 9.11 -12.59
CA PHE A 413 7.55 9.50 -13.93
C PHE A 413 6.69 10.62 -14.49
N VAL A 414 7.32 11.57 -15.19
CA VAL A 414 6.63 12.68 -15.84
C VAL A 414 6.85 12.59 -17.35
N HIS A 415 5.81 12.90 -18.12
CA HIS A 415 5.91 12.97 -19.58
C HIS A 415 6.60 14.28 -19.99
N CYS A 416 7.83 14.20 -20.49
CA CYS A 416 8.61 15.38 -20.88
C CYS A 416 8.50 15.71 -22.38
N TYR A 417 8.72 14.72 -23.26
CA TYR A 417 8.75 14.93 -24.71
C TYR A 417 8.47 13.63 -25.47
N ASP A 418 8.06 13.77 -26.74
CA ASP A 418 7.86 12.65 -27.65
C ASP A 418 9.21 12.09 -28.14
N ARG A 419 9.32 10.76 -28.22
CA ARG A 419 10.51 10.09 -28.78
C ARG A 419 10.40 10.07 -30.31
N MET A 420 11.30 10.79 -30.98
CA MET A 420 11.41 10.81 -32.44
C MET A 420 12.66 10.05 -32.88
N LEU A 421 12.53 9.19 -33.89
CA LEU A 421 13.64 8.43 -34.49
C LEU A 421 13.81 8.82 -35.95
N TYR A 422 15.02 9.14 -36.37
CA TYR A 422 15.33 9.33 -37.78
C TYR A 422 15.30 7.97 -38.50
N LYS A 423 14.45 7.87 -39.52
CA LYS A 423 14.39 6.72 -40.43
C LYS A 423 14.74 7.24 -41.81
N GLY A 424 16.04 7.22 -42.11
CA GLY A 424 16.58 7.57 -43.42
C GLY A 424 16.26 6.52 -44.47
#